data_AF-A0A0L0DNN4-F1
#
_entry.id   AF-A0A0L0DNN4-F1
#
_cell.length_a   1.000
_cell.length_b   1.000
_cell.length_c   1.000
_cell.angle_alpha   90.00
_cell.angle_beta   90.00
_cell.angle_gamma   90.00
#
_symmetry.space_group_name_H-M   'P 1'
#
loop_
_entity.id
_entity.type
_entity.pdbx_description
1 polymer ?
#
loop_
_entity_poly.entity_id
_entity_poly.type
_entity_poly.pdbx_seq_one_letter_code
_entity_poly.pdbx_strand_id
1 'polypeptide(L)'
;MAASHVLSHDKLVALLQRTAQILIPALSASAHKGSHGRVGIVGGCAAYTGAPYFAALAALRTGADLATVICAPDAAVPIKAYSPELIVRGILPADGDAPPGDAKAATMIDDGWALASLHAVSMGSGLGRAPAHLALVGPLLDHAAALDLPVVLDGDALFPLGNDDGKAALTLAPAVTDRLVVTPNAVEYRRLCRALLNEAVVELGDVPGPAEDQVSRLAAALHHATVVRKGAADIVANAHVAARLGHARPSLRRCGGQGDVLAGTIAVFLAWATLASRNHGPDLAALLLPDAETETDNAVANSTFAAALMGAIVTRDAASVVYHVHRRATNVPLILESLPAVIDTFHDDPSHIEEVILGPMFSGKTTELLRRVRRQVAARKTVAIIKSAKDTRGAEPGRATVTHDDVAVPAYAALRLADVPAEVLADAEVVGIDEGQFFDDVMPVADELANSGKIVVVATLDGDFMRRPFASTGPLVAAAERVTKLTAVCMECLAADAPFSKRLIADTSVEVIGGKESYAAMCRNCYNSLSTT
;
A
#
# COMPACT_ATOMS: atom_id res chain seq x y z
N MET A 1 30.31 13.94 -5.71
CA MET A 1 28.86 14.16 -5.92
C MET A 1 28.26 14.61 -4.60
N ALA A 2 27.25 15.48 -4.63
CA ALA A 2 26.49 15.82 -3.43
C ALA A 2 25.79 14.56 -2.86
N ALA A 3 25.57 14.51 -1.55
CA ALA A 3 24.77 13.44 -0.93
C ALA A 3 23.35 13.48 -1.49
N SER A 4 22.72 12.32 -1.62
CA SER A 4 21.36 12.23 -2.15
C SER A 4 20.35 12.75 -1.12
N HIS A 5 19.27 13.36 -1.59
CA HIS A 5 18.21 13.79 -0.69
C HIS A 5 17.39 12.58 -0.26
N VAL A 6 17.35 12.29 1.04
CA VAL A 6 16.49 11.23 1.56
C VAL A 6 15.14 11.83 1.97
N LEU A 7 14.06 11.30 1.41
CA LEU A 7 12.71 11.74 1.74
C LEU A 7 12.38 11.48 3.21
N SER A 8 11.81 12.50 3.86
CA SER A 8 11.22 12.33 5.18
C SER A 8 9.96 11.45 5.09
N HIS A 9 9.58 10.86 6.23
CA HIS A 9 8.41 10.00 6.30
C HIS A 9 7.13 10.72 5.83
N ASP A 10 6.87 11.93 6.32
CA ASP A 10 5.71 12.74 5.93
C ASP A 10 5.65 13.00 4.41
N LYS A 11 6.79 13.38 3.81
CA LYS A 11 6.87 13.64 2.36
C LYS A 11 6.64 12.37 1.56
N LEU A 12 7.19 11.25 2.01
CA LEU A 12 6.99 9.95 1.37
C LEU A 12 5.51 9.53 1.42
N VAL A 13 4.83 9.67 2.56
CA VAL A 13 3.41 9.32 2.69
C VAL A 13 2.55 10.18 1.77
N ALA A 14 2.78 11.50 1.77
CA ALA A 14 2.06 12.42 0.88
C ALA A 14 2.28 12.09 -0.60
N LEU A 15 3.53 11.78 -0.98
CA LEU A 15 3.86 11.37 -2.35
C LEU A 15 3.16 10.07 -2.75
N LEU A 16 3.14 9.05 -1.89
CA LEU A 16 2.46 7.78 -2.15
C LEU A 16 0.95 7.98 -2.36
N GLN A 17 0.31 8.76 -1.48
CA GLN A 17 -1.13 9.08 -1.61
C GLN A 17 -1.43 9.82 -2.91
N ARG A 18 -0.63 10.84 -3.23
CA ARG A 18 -0.79 11.61 -4.46
C ARG A 18 -0.54 10.78 -5.71
N THR A 19 0.49 9.93 -5.68
CA THR A 19 0.82 9.00 -6.77
C THR A 19 -0.32 8.02 -7.00
N ALA A 20 -0.90 7.45 -5.94
CA ALA A 20 -2.05 6.56 -6.04
C ALA A 20 -3.23 7.24 -6.74
N GLN A 21 -3.59 8.45 -6.33
CA GLN A 21 -4.71 9.21 -6.90
C GLN A 21 -4.55 9.51 -8.40
N ILE A 22 -3.30 9.65 -8.86
CA ILE A 22 -3.01 10.03 -10.26
C ILE A 22 -2.80 8.82 -11.14
N LEU A 23 -2.05 7.82 -10.64
CA LEU A 23 -1.65 6.68 -11.45
C LEU A 23 -2.71 5.58 -11.46
N ILE A 24 -3.39 5.31 -10.35
CA ILE A 24 -4.38 4.23 -10.33
C ILE A 24 -5.63 4.69 -11.10
N PRO A 25 -5.95 4.09 -12.25
CA PRO A 25 -6.98 4.61 -13.12
C PRO A 25 -8.38 4.29 -12.58
N ALA A 26 -9.29 5.27 -12.64
CA ALA A 26 -10.69 5.02 -12.32
C ALA A 26 -11.32 4.02 -13.30
N LEU A 27 -12.14 3.11 -12.77
CA LEU A 27 -12.94 2.21 -13.57
C LEU A 27 -14.12 2.99 -14.17
N SER A 28 -14.39 2.78 -15.46
CA SER A 28 -15.48 3.45 -16.19
C SER A 28 -16.20 2.46 -17.09
N ALA A 29 -17.51 2.63 -17.24
CA ALA A 29 -18.33 1.84 -18.17
C ALA A 29 -17.92 2.00 -19.64
N SER A 30 -17.21 3.09 -20.00
CA SER A 30 -16.68 3.32 -21.35
C SER A 30 -15.32 2.68 -21.61
N ALA A 31 -14.66 2.16 -20.57
CA ALA A 31 -13.37 1.51 -20.71
C ALA A 31 -13.52 0.13 -21.37
N HIS A 32 -12.52 -0.25 -22.15
CA HIS A 32 -12.46 -1.54 -22.82
C HIS A 32 -11.13 -2.24 -22.51
N LYS A 33 -11.07 -3.55 -22.77
CA LYS A 33 -9.86 -4.35 -22.59
C LYS A 33 -8.63 -3.66 -23.19
N GLY A 34 -7.65 -3.41 -22.36
CA GLY A 34 -6.40 -2.72 -22.68
C GLY A 34 -6.38 -1.23 -22.31
N SER A 35 -7.47 -0.67 -21.78
CA SER A 35 -7.53 0.72 -21.29
C SER A 35 -6.74 0.90 -19.99
N HIS A 36 -6.62 -0.16 -19.18
CA HIS A 36 -6.04 -0.11 -17.84
C HIS A 36 -4.69 -0.83 -17.74
N GLY A 37 -3.97 -0.92 -18.85
CA GLY A 37 -2.60 -1.43 -18.87
C GLY A 37 -2.46 -2.74 -19.64
N ARG A 38 -1.43 -2.80 -20.47
CA ARG A 38 -1.00 -4.00 -21.17
C ARG A 38 0.46 -4.20 -20.79
N VAL A 39 0.74 -5.28 -20.05
CA VAL A 39 2.04 -5.53 -19.45
C VAL A 39 2.67 -6.77 -20.06
N GLY A 40 3.93 -6.67 -20.45
CA GLY A 40 4.74 -7.79 -20.94
C GLY A 40 5.68 -8.30 -19.86
N ILE A 41 5.89 -9.61 -19.79
CA ILE A 41 6.86 -10.28 -18.92
C ILE A 41 7.81 -11.07 -19.80
N VAL A 42 9.07 -10.66 -19.89
CA VAL A 42 10.13 -11.40 -20.60
C VAL A 42 10.92 -12.23 -19.60
N GLY A 43 10.87 -13.54 -19.74
CA GLY A 43 11.53 -14.47 -18.83
C GLY A 43 11.05 -15.89 -19.03
N GLY A 44 11.38 -16.79 -18.12
CA GLY A 44 11.02 -18.19 -18.25
C GLY A 44 11.91 -18.97 -19.20
N CYS A 45 12.74 -19.83 -18.63
CA CYS A 45 13.47 -20.89 -19.30
C CYS A 45 12.93 -22.28 -18.91
N ALA A 46 13.51 -23.35 -19.46
CA ALA A 46 13.06 -24.71 -19.18
C ALA A 46 13.01 -25.05 -17.67
N ALA A 47 13.94 -24.49 -16.89
CA ALA A 47 14.03 -24.71 -15.44
C ALA A 47 13.10 -23.80 -14.60
N TYR A 48 12.76 -22.61 -15.08
CA TYR A 48 12.16 -21.56 -14.25
C TYR A 48 10.83 -21.04 -14.82
N THR A 49 9.79 -21.88 -14.77
CA THR A 49 8.45 -21.52 -15.28
C THR A 49 7.58 -20.75 -14.28
N GLY A 50 7.85 -20.90 -12.97
CA GLY A 50 7.03 -20.27 -11.92
C GLY A 50 7.24 -18.77 -11.78
N ALA A 51 8.48 -18.29 -11.93
CA ALA A 51 8.83 -16.87 -11.81
C ALA A 51 8.09 -15.96 -12.81
N PRO A 52 8.12 -16.20 -14.14
CA PRO A 52 7.37 -15.37 -15.08
C PRO A 52 5.84 -15.49 -14.89
N TYR A 53 5.34 -16.64 -14.42
CA TYR A 53 3.94 -16.80 -14.05
C TYR A 53 3.55 -15.89 -12.87
N PHE A 54 4.35 -15.86 -11.80
CA PHE A 54 4.07 -15.01 -10.65
C PHE A 54 4.13 -13.53 -10.99
N ALA A 55 5.10 -13.10 -11.81
CA ALA A 55 5.16 -11.71 -12.27
C ALA A 55 3.95 -11.34 -13.13
N ALA A 56 3.53 -12.20 -14.05
CA ALA A 56 2.38 -11.94 -14.91
C ALA A 56 1.06 -11.94 -14.15
N LEU A 57 0.88 -12.89 -13.22
CA LEU A 57 -0.31 -12.95 -12.38
C LEU A 57 -0.35 -11.80 -11.37
N ALA A 58 0.81 -11.36 -10.85
CA ALA A 58 0.89 -10.13 -10.06
C ALA A 58 0.38 -8.94 -10.87
N ALA A 59 0.82 -8.80 -12.13
CA ALA A 59 0.34 -7.70 -12.98
C ALA A 59 -1.19 -7.71 -13.15
N LEU A 60 -1.80 -8.88 -13.39
CA LEU A 60 -3.27 -8.98 -13.45
C LEU A 60 -3.94 -8.67 -12.11
N ARG A 61 -3.40 -9.18 -10.99
CA ARG A 61 -3.97 -8.98 -9.65
C ARG A 61 -3.79 -7.56 -9.13
N THR A 62 -2.78 -6.84 -9.59
CA THR A 62 -2.60 -5.41 -9.32
C THR A 62 -3.60 -4.56 -10.12
N GLY A 63 -4.03 -5.01 -11.31
CA GLY A 63 -5.08 -4.35 -12.08
C GLY A 63 -4.78 -4.11 -13.57
N ALA A 64 -3.74 -4.72 -14.15
CA ALA A 64 -3.56 -4.66 -15.59
C ALA A 64 -4.64 -5.48 -16.33
N ASP A 65 -5.18 -4.93 -17.42
CA ASP A 65 -6.17 -5.63 -18.26
C ASP A 65 -5.59 -6.86 -18.97
N LEU A 66 -4.30 -6.79 -19.30
CA LEU A 66 -3.61 -7.82 -20.08
C LEU A 66 -2.20 -8.03 -19.58
N ALA A 67 -1.88 -9.30 -19.31
CA ALA A 67 -0.52 -9.75 -19.06
C ALA A 67 -0.09 -10.73 -20.15
N THR A 68 1.04 -10.45 -20.79
CA THR A 68 1.66 -11.34 -21.78
C THR A 68 3.01 -11.84 -21.29
N VAL A 69 3.19 -13.16 -21.28
CA VAL A 69 4.47 -13.80 -20.98
C VAL A 69 5.18 -14.14 -22.29
N ILE A 70 6.43 -13.72 -22.41
CA ILE A 70 7.36 -14.00 -23.50
C ILE A 70 8.47 -14.86 -22.92
N CYS A 71 8.54 -16.12 -23.35
CA CYS A 71 9.38 -17.14 -22.73
C CYS A 71 9.99 -18.10 -23.75
N ALA A 72 10.86 -18.99 -23.29
CA ALA A 72 11.33 -20.12 -24.08
C ALA A 72 10.17 -21.10 -24.38
N PRO A 73 10.17 -21.80 -25.52
CA PRO A 73 9.13 -22.77 -25.90
C PRO A 73 8.82 -23.79 -24.81
N ASP A 74 9.86 -24.29 -24.12
CA ASP A 74 9.74 -25.31 -23.07
C ASP A 74 9.04 -24.77 -21.81
N ALA A 75 9.15 -23.46 -21.55
CA ALA A 75 8.44 -22.80 -20.46
C ALA A 75 6.98 -22.48 -20.82
N ALA A 76 6.67 -22.33 -22.10
CA ALA A 76 5.37 -21.85 -22.55
C ALA A 76 4.24 -22.84 -22.22
N VAL A 77 4.47 -24.15 -22.37
CA VAL A 77 3.43 -25.16 -22.10
C VAL A 77 3.05 -25.21 -20.61
N PRO A 78 3.99 -25.31 -19.66
CA PRO A 78 3.66 -25.24 -18.23
C PRO A 78 2.94 -23.96 -17.83
N ILE A 79 3.40 -22.79 -18.30
CA ILE A 79 2.81 -21.50 -17.92
C ILE A 79 1.36 -21.39 -18.41
N LYS A 80 1.06 -21.87 -19.63
CA LYS A 80 -0.32 -21.95 -20.15
C LYS A 80 -1.22 -22.85 -19.30
N ALA A 81 -0.66 -23.89 -18.69
CA ALA A 81 -1.40 -24.80 -17.82
C ALA A 81 -1.70 -24.18 -16.44
N TYR A 82 -0.88 -23.22 -15.97
CA TYR A 82 -1.09 -22.58 -14.66
C TYR A 82 -2.24 -21.58 -14.65
N SER A 83 -2.46 -20.83 -15.74
CA SER A 83 -3.60 -19.91 -15.86
C SER A 83 -4.02 -19.70 -17.31
N PRO A 84 -5.33 -19.81 -17.62
CA PRO A 84 -5.87 -19.48 -18.93
C PRO A 84 -5.99 -17.97 -19.20
N GLU A 85 -5.80 -17.12 -18.19
CA GLU A 85 -5.89 -15.67 -18.33
C GLU A 85 -4.67 -15.05 -19.03
N LEU A 86 -3.52 -15.74 -18.95
CA LEU A 86 -2.25 -15.25 -19.48
C LEU A 86 -2.15 -15.47 -20.98
N ILE A 87 -1.69 -14.45 -21.72
CA ILE A 87 -1.24 -14.63 -23.10
C ILE A 87 0.21 -15.12 -23.03
N VAL A 88 0.49 -16.33 -23.51
CA VAL A 88 1.83 -16.93 -23.41
C VAL A 88 2.44 -17.21 -24.77
N ARG A 89 3.61 -16.62 -25.04
CA ARG A 89 4.36 -16.72 -26.28
C ARG A 89 5.74 -17.33 -26.04
N GLY A 90 5.92 -18.55 -26.55
CA GLY A 90 7.19 -19.27 -26.50
C GLY A 90 8.08 -18.90 -27.67
N ILE A 91 8.58 -17.66 -27.71
CA ILE A 91 9.35 -17.11 -28.85
C ILE A 91 10.81 -16.79 -28.52
N LEU A 92 11.22 -16.90 -27.25
CA LEU A 92 12.64 -16.82 -26.89
C LEU A 92 13.38 -18.08 -27.36
N PRO A 93 14.72 -18.03 -27.52
CA PRO A 93 15.53 -19.22 -27.77
C PRO A 93 15.33 -20.28 -26.67
N ALA A 94 15.40 -21.55 -27.05
CA ALA A 94 15.38 -22.66 -26.10
C ALA A 94 16.72 -22.76 -25.34
N ASP A 95 16.71 -23.51 -24.23
CA ASP A 95 17.92 -23.76 -23.44
C ASP A 95 18.94 -24.54 -24.30
N GLY A 96 20.09 -23.91 -24.58
CA GLY A 96 21.17 -24.51 -25.38
C GLY A 96 21.23 -24.04 -26.84
N ASP A 97 20.26 -23.23 -27.28
CA ASP A 97 20.37 -22.52 -28.57
C ASP A 97 21.58 -21.59 -28.56
N ALA A 98 22.12 -21.33 -29.76
CA ALA A 98 23.16 -20.31 -29.93
C ALA A 98 22.57 -18.91 -29.68
N PRO A 99 23.36 -17.96 -29.11
CA PRO A 99 22.92 -16.60 -28.95
C PRO A 99 22.44 -15.99 -30.28
N PRO A 100 21.24 -15.39 -30.33
CA PRO A 100 20.79 -14.67 -31.51
C PRO A 100 21.67 -13.43 -31.71
N GLY A 101 21.99 -13.10 -32.96
CA GLY A 101 22.60 -11.79 -33.26
C GLY A 101 21.61 -10.65 -33.07
N ASP A 102 22.09 -9.44 -32.82
CA ASP A 102 21.28 -8.26 -32.44
C ASP A 102 20.09 -8.00 -33.36
N ALA A 103 20.30 -8.05 -34.69
CA ALA A 103 19.24 -7.85 -35.68
C ALA A 103 18.14 -8.93 -35.62
N LYS A 104 18.51 -10.16 -35.24
CA LYS A 104 17.58 -11.29 -35.08
C LYS A 104 16.83 -11.20 -33.75
N ALA A 105 17.47 -10.69 -32.69
CA ALA A 105 16.85 -10.50 -31.38
C ALA A 105 15.67 -9.51 -31.43
N ALA A 106 15.88 -8.37 -32.09
CA ALA A 106 14.84 -7.34 -32.25
C ALA A 106 13.68 -7.82 -33.15
N THR A 107 13.99 -8.43 -34.30
CA THR A 107 12.97 -8.93 -35.25
C THR A 107 12.17 -10.11 -34.71
N MET A 108 12.79 -11.03 -33.96
CA MET A 108 12.08 -12.16 -33.33
C MET A 108 10.95 -11.71 -32.40
N ILE A 109 11.15 -10.56 -31.75
CA ILE A 109 10.14 -10.02 -30.85
C ILE A 109 9.10 -9.27 -31.66
N ASP A 110 9.45 -8.33 -32.54
CA ASP A 110 8.43 -7.61 -33.32
C ASP A 110 7.58 -8.50 -34.26
N ASP A 111 8.17 -9.51 -34.92
CA ASP A 111 7.45 -10.44 -35.81
C ASP A 111 6.55 -11.43 -35.04
N GLY A 112 6.91 -11.74 -33.77
CA GLY A 112 6.15 -12.66 -32.90
C GLY A 112 5.27 -11.99 -31.85
N TRP A 113 5.54 -10.71 -31.57
CA TRP A 113 5.01 -9.89 -30.47
C TRP A 113 5.31 -8.37 -30.64
N ALA A 114 4.28 -7.56 -30.83
CA ALA A 114 4.48 -6.11 -30.89
C ALA A 114 4.74 -5.52 -29.49
N LEU A 115 6.01 -5.27 -29.13
CA LEU A 115 6.36 -4.48 -27.94
C LEU A 115 5.69 -3.10 -27.96
N ALA A 116 5.50 -2.53 -29.15
CA ALA A 116 4.75 -1.28 -29.36
C ALA A 116 3.29 -1.33 -28.87
N SER A 117 2.71 -2.53 -28.72
CA SER A 117 1.35 -2.67 -28.17
C SER A 117 1.31 -2.56 -26.64
N LEU A 118 2.43 -2.72 -25.95
CA LEU A 118 2.51 -2.69 -24.50
C LEU A 118 2.57 -1.27 -23.94
N HIS A 119 2.30 -1.18 -22.64
CA HIS A 119 2.47 0.03 -21.85
C HIS A 119 3.67 -0.05 -20.91
N ALA A 120 4.08 -1.26 -20.50
CA ALA A 120 5.32 -1.51 -19.76
C ALA A 120 5.77 -2.97 -19.92
N VAL A 121 7.05 -3.24 -19.61
CA VAL A 121 7.62 -4.59 -19.62
C VAL A 121 8.39 -4.86 -18.32
N SER A 122 8.26 -6.07 -17.79
CA SER A 122 9.19 -6.63 -16.80
C SER A 122 10.09 -7.67 -17.48
N MET A 123 11.39 -7.64 -17.21
CA MET A 123 12.38 -8.52 -17.81
C MET A 123 13.23 -9.19 -16.74
N GLY A 124 13.35 -10.52 -16.82
CA GLY A 124 14.32 -11.30 -16.05
C GLY A 124 13.73 -12.34 -15.10
N SER A 125 12.43 -12.29 -14.81
CA SER A 125 11.73 -13.30 -14.01
C SER A 125 11.88 -14.70 -14.59
N GLY A 126 12.75 -15.51 -13.98
CA GLY A 126 13.07 -16.86 -14.45
C GLY A 126 13.74 -16.91 -15.81
N LEU A 127 14.39 -15.83 -16.27
CA LEU A 127 15.07 -15.79 -17.57
C LEU A 127 16.19 -16.83 -17.66
N GLY A 128 16.86 -17.12 -16.54
CA GLY A 128 18.00 -18.02 -16.51
C GLY A 128 19.27 -17.34 -17.03
N ARG A 129 20.36 -18.11 -17.02
CA ARG A 129 21.71 -17.62 -17.36
C ARG A 129 22.31 -18.29 -18.59
N ALA A 130 21.47 -18.92 -19.41
CA ALA A 130 21.95 -19.46 -20.67
C ALA A 130 22.48 -18.29 -21.55
N PRO A 131 23.61 -18.45 -22.25
CA PRO A 131 24.19 -17.37 -23.05
C PRO A 131 23.19 -16.76 -24.05
N ALA A 132 22.31 -17.57 -24.64
CA ALA A 132 21.29 -17.10 -25.57
C ALA A 132 20.23 -16.22 -24.92
N HIS A 133 19.90 -16.42 -23.64
CA HIS A 133 18.93 -15.59 -22.93
C HIS A 133 19.55 -14.28 -22.47
N LEU A 134 20.77 -14.32 -21.93
CA LEU A 134 21.47 -13.12 -21.48
C LEU A 134 21.85 -12.19 -22.65
N ALA A 135 22.15 -12.74 -23.82
CA ALA A 135 22.44 -11.96 -25.02
C ALA A 135 21.24 -11.14 -25.53
N LEU A 136 20.01 -11.48 -25.13
CA LEU A 136 18.80 -10.74 -25.52
C LEU A 136 18.58 -9.47 -24.72
N VAL A 137 19.14 -9.37 -23.51
CA VAL A 137 18.83 -8.27 -22.58
C VAL A 137 19.17 -6.90 -23.17
N GLY A 138 20.37 -6.76 -23.74
CA GLY A 138 20.82 -5.49 -24.36
C GLY A 138 19.93 -5.06 -25.54
N PRO A 139 19.80 -5.87 -26.60
CA PRO A 139 18.94 -5.55 -27.75
C PRO A 139 17.49 -5.25 -27.37
N LEU A 140 16.95 -5.94 -26.36
CA LEU A 140 15.60 -5.69 -25.86
C LEU A 140 15.44 -4.35 -25.17
N LEU A 141 16.42 -3.96 -24.35
CA LEU A 141 16.44 -2.66 -23.71
C LEU A 141 16.55 -1.53 -24.74
N ASP A 142 17.40 -1.70 -25.75
CA ASP A 142 17.56 -0.72 -26.83
C ASP A 142 16.25 -0.55 -27.62
N HIS A 143 15.57 -1.66 -27.92
CA HIS A 143 14.28 -1.61 -28.63
C HIS A 143 13.16 -1.02 -27.78
N ALA A 144 13.09 -1.35 -26.49
CA ALA A 144 12.14 -0.74 -25.56
C ALA A 144 12.36 0.78 -25.46
N ALA A 145 13.61 1.22 -25.41
CA ALA A 145 13.97 2.64 -25.41
C ALA A 145 13.51 3.35 -26.69
N ALA A 146 13.71 2.73 -27.85
CA ALA A 146 13.24 3.27 -29.14
C ALA A 146 11.71 3.42 -29.21
N LEU A 147 10.96 2.61 -28.43
CA LEU A 147 9.51 2.62 -28.35
C LEU A 147 8.95 3.45 -27.19
N ASP A 148 9.81 4.17 -26.46
CA ASP A 148 9.37 4.95 -25.29
C ASP A 148 8.80 4.07 -24.15
N LEU A 149 9.14 2.77 -24.15
CA LEU A 149 8.48 1.75 -23.33
C LEU A 149 9.23 1.57 -22.00
N PRO A 150 8.59 1.81 -20.85
CA PRO A 150 9.23 1.61 -19.56
C PRO A 150 9.45 0.14 -19.22
N VAL A 151 10.57 -0.10 -18.52
CA VAL A 151 11.09 -1.44 -18.23
C VAL A 151 11.38 -1.60 -16.74
N VAL A 152 10.97 -2.74 -16.19
CA VAL A 152 11.50 -3.29 -14.93
C VAL A 152 12.52 -4.38 -15.25
N LEU A 153 13.75 -4.23 -14.77
CA LEU A 153 14.80 -5.22 -14.86
C LEU A 153 14.95 -5.92 -13.50
N ASP A 154 14.73 -7.23 -13.47
CA ASP A 154 14.81 -8.06 -12.26
C ASP A 154 15.62 -9.33 -12.51
N GLY A 155 16.04 -9.99 -11.43
CA GLY A 155 16.62 -11.33 -11.46
C GLY A 155 17.82 -11.47 -12.40
N ASP A 156 17.80 -12.51 -13.24
CA ASP A 156 18.94 -12.84 -14.09
C ASP A 156 19.18 -11.81 -15.22
N ALA A 157 18.21 -10.96 -15.54
CA ALA A 157 18.43 -9.87 -16.49
C ALA A 157 19.35 -8.77 -15.94
N LEU A 158 19.61 -8.76 -14.61
CA LEU A 158 20.63 -7.91 -13.99
C LEU A 158 22.05 -8.47 -14.13
N PHE A 159 22.20 -9.77 -14.42
CA PHE A 159 23.50 -10.43 -14.47
C PHE A 159 24.47 -9.81 -15.50
N PRO A 160 24.04 -9.39 -16.71
CA PRO A 160 24.92 -8.70 -17.65
C PRO A 160 25.46 -7.36 -17.14
N LEU A 161 24.74 -6.68 -16.23
CA LEU A 161 25.18 -5.41 -15.64
C LEU A 161 26.19 -5.61 -14.50
N GLY A 162 26.25 -6.80 -13.92
CA GLY A 162 27.19 -7.16 -12.86
C GLY A 162 27.21 -8.66 -12.63
N ASN A 163 28.24 -9.33 -13.16
CA ASN A 163 28.41 -10.78 -13.02
C ASN A 163 29.12 -11.17 -11.71
N ASP A 164 29.36 -12.47 -11.53
CA ASP A 164 30.02 -13.01 -10.33
C ASP A 164 31.45 -12.49 -10.11
N ASP A 165 32.15 -12.14 -11.19
CA ASP A 165 33.50 -11.55 -11.14
C ASP A 165 33.48 -10.05 -10.79
N GLY A 166 32.29 -9.44 -10.69
CA GLY A 166 32.14 -8.00 -10.52
C GLY A 166 32.52 -7.23 -11.79
N LYS A 167 32.21 -7.78 -12.97
CA LYS A 167 32.37 -7.11 -14.27
C LYS A 167 31.02 -6.89 -14.92
N ALA A 168 30.85 -5.72 -15.54
CA ALA A 168 29.72 -5.44 -16.42
C ALA A 168 30.05 -5.94 -17.83
N ALA A 169 29.21 -6.82 -18.37
CA ALA A 169 29.26 -7.28 -19.75
C ALA A 169 28.34 -6.45 -20.67
N LEU A 170 27.39 -5.72 -20.09
CA LEU A 170 26.47 -4.82 -20.77
C LEU A 170 26.58 -3.42 -20.17
N THR A 171 26.76 -2.42 -21.03
CA THR A 171 26.70 -1.01 -20.68
C THR A 171 25.39 -0.45 -21.20
N LEU A 172 24.63 0.23 -20.35
CA LEU A 172 23.34 0.82 -20.74
C LEU A 172 23.55 2.16 -21.44
N ALA A 173 22.81 2.39 -22.53
CA ALA A 173 22.77 3.70 -23.15
C ALA A 173 21.90 4.66 -22.33
N PRO A 174 22.22 5.98 -22.28
CA PRO A 174 21.40 6.95 -21.54
C PRO A 174 19.92 6.99 -21.95
N ALA A 175 19.61 6.72 -23.23
CA ALA A 175 18.23 6.69 -23.71
C ALA A 175 17.38 5.56 -23.10
N VAL A 176 18.00 4.51 -22.57
CA VAL A 176 17.34 3.37 -21.93
C VAL A 176 16.92 3.71 -20.50
N THR A 177 17.70 4.54 -19.82
CA THR A 177 17.72 4.58 -18.36
C THR A 177 16.70 5.53 -17.74
N ASP A 178 16.22 6.52 -18.49
CA ASP A 178 15.13 7.42 -18.05
C ASP A 178 13.82 6.68 -17.74
N ARG A 179 13.65 5.46 -18.27
CA ARG A 179 12.45 4.62 -18.09
C ARG A 179 12.73 3.25 -17.50
N LEU A 180 13.87 3.11 -16.84
CA LEU A 180 14.34 1.84 -16.30
C LEU A 180 14.19 1.81 -14.78
N VAL A 181 13.55 0.75 -14.29
CA VAL A 181 13.55 0.37 -12.87
C VAL A 181 14.36 -0.90 -12.69
N VAL A 182 15.39 -0.87 -11.86
CA VAL A 182 16.27 -2.02 -11.55
C VAL A 182 15.95 -2.50 -10.14
N THR A 183 15.68 -3.79 -9.95
CA THR A 183 15.16 -4.32 -8.66
C THR A 183 16.09 -5.33 -7.97
N PRO A 184 17.35 -5.00 -7.66
CA PRO A 184 18.31 -5.98 -7.16
C PRO A 184 17.98 -6.47 -5.75
N ASN A 185 18.11 -7.79 -5.52
CA ASN A 185 18.20 -8.36 -4.18
C ASN A 185 19.60 -8.11 -3.58
N ALA A 186 19.82 -8.53 -2.33
CA ALA A 186 21.09 -8.30 -1.64
C ALA A 186 22.34 -8.88 -2.38
N VAL A 187 22.19 -10.00 -3.09
CA VAL A 187 23.27 -10.62 -3.85
C VAL A 187 23.52 -9.87 -5.15
N GLU A 188 22.46 -9.59 -5.91
CA GLU A 188 22.51 -8.80 -7.15
C GLU A 188 23.06 -7.40 -6.88
N TYR A 189 22.59 -6.73 -5.82
CA TYR A 189 23.05 -5.40 -5.42
C TYR A 189 24.55 -5.38 -5.13
N ARG A 190 25.06 -6.41 -4.43
CA ARG A 190 26.50 -6.54 -4.18
C ARG A 190 27.31 -6.68 -5.47
N ARG A 191 26.81 -7.44 -6.45
CA ARG A 191 27.46 -7.58 -7.76
C ARG A 191 27.48 -6.25 -8.51
N LEU A 192 26.35 -5.54 -8.53
CA LEU A 192 26.23 -4.23 -9.17
C LEU A 192 27.15 -3.18 -8.51
N CYS A 193 27.19 -3.09 -7.18
CA CYS A 193 28.11 -2.18 -6.48
C CYS A 193 29.58 -2.50 -6.80
N ARG A 194 29.95 -3.78 -6.85
CA ARG A 194 31.31 -4.18 -7.22
C ARG A 194 31.63 -3.83 -8.68
N ALA A 195 30.71 -4.08 -9.59
CA ALA A 195 30.92 -3.87 -11.02
C ALA A 195 30.92 -2.40 -11.44
N LEU A 196 30.05 -1.57 -10.83
CA LEU A 196 29.78 -0.22 -11.29
C LEU A 196 30.33 0.87 -10.37
N LEU A 197 30.43 0.61 -9.07
CA LEU A 197 30.98 1.56 -8.09
C LEU A 197 32.38 1.18 -7.62
N ASN A 198 32.80 -0.08 -7.80
CA ASN A 198 34.01 -0.64 -7.22
C ASN A 198 34.05 -0.46 -5.68
N GLU A 199 32.91 -0.65 -5.02
CA GLU A 199 32.73 -0.44 -3.58
C GLU A 199 32.07 -1.64 -2.89
N ALA A 200 32.34 -1.78 -1.59
CA ALA A 200 31.63 -2.71 -0.73
C ALA A 200 30.22 -2.20 -0.39
N VAL A 201 29.28 -3.12 -0.20
CA VAL A 201 27.89 -2.78 0.16
C VAL A 201 27.84 -2.13 1.54
N VAL A 202 27.14 -1.01 1.63
CA VAL A 202 26.78 -0.36 2.89
C VAL A 202 25.52 -1.03 3.45
N GLU A 203 25.65 -1.60 4.64
CA GLU A 203 24.55 -2.23 5.35
C GLU A 203 23.51 -1.20 5.77
N LEU A 204 22.26 -1.66 5.90
CA LEU A 204 21.16 -0.81 6.32
C LEU A 204 21.34 -0.43 7.80
N GLY A 205 21.53 0.87 8.08
CA GLY A 205 21.56 1.41 9.44
C GLY A 205 20.17 1.81 9.96
N ASP A 206 20.06 2.09 11.25
CA ASP A 206 18.79 2.49 11.89
C ASP A 206 18.24 3.81 11.34
N VAL A 207 19.12 4.75 11.00
CA VAL A 207 18.77 6.06 10.45
C VAL A 207 19.06 6.11 8.94
N PRO A 208 18.22 6.77 8.13
CA PRO A 208 18.51 7.02 6.71
C PRO A 208 19.76 7.87 6.48
N GLY A 209 20.52 7.55 5.43
CA GLY A 209 21.72 8.28 5.00
C GLY A 209 22.66 7.42 4.15
N PRO A 210 23.70 6.79 4.72
CA PRO A 210 24.79 6.18 3.92
C PRO A 210 24.34 5.05 2.97
N ALA A 211 23.36 4.25 3.38
CA ALA A 211 22.83 3.16 2.56
C ALA A 211 22.04 3.72 1.37
N GLU A 212 21.20 4.72 1.61
CA GLU A 212 20.44 5.46 0.60
C GLU A 212 21.37 6.14 -0.40
N ASP A 213 22.40 6.83 0.09
CA ASP A 213 23.41 7.49 -0.75
C ASP A 213 24.14 6.51 -1.67
N GLN A 214 24.45 5.29 -1.20
CA GLN A 214 25.05 4.28 -2.06
C GLN A 214 24.08 3.79 -3.15
N VAL A 215 22.78 3.65 -2.84
CA VAL A 215 21.78 3.27 -3.86
C VAL A 215 21.63 4.39 -4.89
N SER A 216 21.60 5.66 -4.47
CA SER A 216 21.54 6.81 -5.38
C SER A 216 22.78 6.92 -6.27
N ARG A 217 23.98 6.63 -5.75
CA ARG A 217 25.20 6.57 -6.57
C ARG A 217 25.18 5.40 -7.55
N LEU A 218 24.61 4.26 -7.17
CA LEU A 218 24.40 3.16 -8.10
C LEU A 218 23.42 3.56 -9.22
N ALA A 219 22.31 4.23 -8.86
CA ALA A 219 21.37 4.79 -9.84
C ALA A 219 22.06 5.77 -10.80
N ALA A 220 22.93 6.65 -10.29
CA ALA A 220 23.72 7.56 -11.12
C ALA A 220 24.69 6.80 -12.06
N ALA A 221 25.34 5.73 -11.58
CA ALA A 221 26.21 4.88 -12.40
C ALA A 221 25.43 4.07 -13.46
N LEU A 222 24.13 3.84 -13.24
CA LEU A 222 23.19 3.28 -14.19
C LEU A 222 22.46 4.36 -15.00
N HIS A 223 23.14 5.48 -15.29
CA HIS A 223 22.63 6.62 -16.06
C HIS A 223 21.24 7.12 -15.62
N HIS A 224 21.05 7.30 -14.31
CA HIS A 224 19.82 7.82 -13.69
C HIS A 224 18.62 6.86 -13.65
N ALA A 225 18.83 5.56 -13.89
CA ALA A 225 17.80 4.55 -13.65
C ALA A 225 17.31 4.57 -12.20
N THR A 226 16.02 4.27 -11.98
CA THR A 226 15.49 4.06 -10.63
C THR A 226 15.91 2.69 -10.12
N VAL A 227 16.45 2.62 -8.90
CA VAL A 227 16.90 1.38 -8.26
C VAL A 227 16.05 1.07 -7.03
N VAL A 228 15.54 -0.15 -6.96
CA VAL A 228 14.83 -0.72 -5.80
C VAL A 228 15.72 -1.79 -5.16
N ARG A 229 16.52 -1.39 -4.18
CA ARG A 229 17.31 -2.34 -3.37
C ARG A 229 16.37 -3.10 -2.43
N LYS A 230 16.11 -4.36 -2.74
CA LYS A 230 15.22 -5.24 -1.95
C LYS A 230 15.88 -5.64 -0.63
N GLY A 231 15.15 -5.57 0.49
CA GLY A 231 15.72 -5.79 1.81
C GLY A 231 14.72 -5.86 2.97
N ALA A 232 15.25 -5.75 4.19
CA ALA A 232 14.44 -5.66 5.41
C ALA A 232 13.56 -4.40 5.38
N ALA A 233 14.14 -3.25 5.02
CA ALA A 233 13.47 -2.14 4.38
C ALA A 233 13.95 -2.07 2.93
N ASP A 234 13.07 -1.72 2.01
CA ASP A 234 13.48 -1.50 0.63
C ASP A 234 13.97 -0.06 0.50
N ILE A 235 15.03 0.16 -0.26
CA ILE A 235 15.47 1.53 -0.62
C ILE A 235 15.13 1.72 -2.09
N VAL A 236 14.28 2.69 -2.37
CA VAL A 236 13.99 3.15 -3.73
C VAL A 236 14.76 4.43 -3.94
N ALA A 237 15.62 4.51 -4.95
CA ALA A 237 16.38 5.71 -5.24
C ALA A 237 16.61 5.92 -6.73
N ASN A 238 16.70 7.17 -7.15
CA ASN A 238 17.32 7.57 -8.41
C ASN A 238 18.63 8.34 -8.09
N ALA A 239 19.24 8.99 -9.08
CA ALA A 239 20.50 9.68 -8.88
C ALA A 239 20.46 10.85 -7.87
N HIS A 240 19.28 11.39 -7.55
CA HIS A 240 19.13 12.61 -6.77
C HIS A 240 18.36 12.40 -5.45
N VAL A 241 17.37 11.51 -5.46
CA VAL A 241 16.49 11.26 -4.31
C VAL A 241 16.44 9.77 -3.96
N ALA A 242 16.34 9.51 -2.66
CA ALA A 242 16.12 8.18 -2.10
C ALA A 242 14.99 8.17 -1.09
N ALA A 243 14.32 7.04 -0.97
CA ALA A 243 13.28 6.78 0.01
C ALA A 243 13.48 5.39 0.63
N ARG A 244 13.37 5.32 1.95
CA ARG A 244 13.40 4.07 2.71
C ARG A 244 11.98 3.60 3.01
N LEU A 245 11.60 2.47 2.44
CA LEU A 245 10.31 1.82 2.65
C LEU A 245 10.42 0.77 3.76
N GLY A 246 10.15 1.22 4.98
CA GLY A 246 9.88 0.35 6.13
C GLY A 246 8.43 -0.13 6.13
N HIS A 247 8.08 -1.02 7.06
CA HIS A 247 6.69 -1.37 7.33
C HIS A 247 6.55 -1.62 8.83
N ALA A 248 5.53 -1.03 9.49
CA ALA A 248 5.36 -1.12 10.95
C ALA A 248 5.16 -2.58 11.43
N ARG A 249 4.47 -3.40 10.65
CA ARG A 249 4.26 -4.84 10.88
C ARG A 249 4.77 -5.70 9.71
N PRO A 250 6.09 -5.78 9.45
CA PRO A 250 6.59 -6.37 8.21
C PRO A 250 6.34 -7.88 8.15
N SER A 251 6.27 -8.42 6.93
CA SER A 251 6.37 -9.86 6.72
C SER A 251 7.78 -10.34 7.05
N LEU A 252 7.91 -11.24 8.02
CA LEU A 252 9.19 -11.87 8.36
C LEU A 252 9.47 -13.11 7.51
N ARG A 253 8.47 -13.57 6.72
CA ARG A 253 8.65 -14.71 5.82
C ARG A 253 9.15 -14.24 4.47
N ARG A 254 10.31 -14.77 4.06
CA ARG A 254 10.77 -14.72 2.68
C ARG A 254 10.37 -16.03 1.99
N CYS A 255 9.53 -15.94 0.97
CA CYS A 255 9.26 -17.03 0.04
C CYS A 255 9.89 -16.71 -1.32
N GLY A 256 10.33 -17.76 -2.03
CA GLY A 256 10.76 -17.62 -3.42
C GLY A 256 9.60 -17.09 -4.26
N GLY A 257 9.88 -16.12 -5.13
CA GLY A 257 8.91 -15.47 -6.01
C GLY A 257 8.32 -14.14 -5.51
N GLN A 258 8.65 -13.67 -4.29
CA GLN A 258 8.26 -12.31 -3.86
C GLN A 258 8.85 -11.22 -4.77
N GLY A 259 10.06 -11.43 -5.30
CA GLY A 259 10.68 -10.51 -6.27
C GLY A 259 9.89 -10.43 -7.57
N ASP A 260 9.38 -11.57 -8.05
CA ASP A 260 8.54 -11.61 -9.26
C ASP A 260 7.23 -10.85 -9.06
N VAL A 261 6.61 -10.97 -7.87
CA VAL A 261 5.42 -10.17 -7.51
C VAL A 261 5.73 -8.68 -7.55
N LEU A 262 6.86 -8.27 -6.97
CA LEU A 262 7.30 -6.88 -6.98
C LEU A 262 7.51 -6.38 -8.41
N ALA A 263 8.22 -7.14 -9.24
CA ALA A 263 8.54 -6.75 -10.60
C ALA A 263 7.27 -6.61 -11.46
N GLY A 264 6.32 -7.54 -11.34
CA GLY A 264 5.02 -7.46 -11.99
C GLY A 264 4.19 -6.26 -11.51
N THR A 265 4.14 -6.01 -10.20
CA THR A 265 3.41 -4.88 -9.61
C THR A 265 3.98 -3.54 -10.07
N ILE A 266 5.31 -3.36 -10.05
CA ILE A 266 5.97 -2.14 -10.56
C ILE A 266 5.64 -1.93 -12.04
N ALA A 267 5.65 -3.01 -12.85
CA ALA A 267 5.35 -2.91 -14.27
C ALA A 267 3.91 -2.40 -14.53
N VAL A 268 2.94 -2.70 -13.66
CA VAL A 268 1.59 -2.13 -13.75
C VAL A 268 1.59 -0.63 -13.47
N PHE A 269 2.27 -0.18 -12.40
CA PHE A 269 2.36 1.25 -12.10
C PHE A 269 3.10 2.03 -13.20
N LEU A 270 4.12 1.42 -13.83
CA LEU A 270 4.76 2.00 -15.01
C LEU A 270 3.79 2.08 -16.19
N ALA A 271 3.01 1.02 -16.45
CA ALA A 271 2.00 1.03 -17.51
C ALA A 271 0.94 2.11 -17.30
N TRP A 272 0.50 2.30 -16.05
CA TRP A 272 -0.40 3.36 -15.67
C TRP A 272 0.22 4.75 -15.76
N ALA A 273 1.49 4.93 -15.40
CA ALA A 273 2.21 6.18 -15.62
C ALA A 273 2.36 6.53 -17.11
N THR A 274 2.57 5.54 -17.96
CA THR A 274 2.55 5.73 -19.43
C THR A 274 1.17 6.17 -19.91
N LEU A 275 0.10 5.56 -19.41
CA LEU A 275 -1.27 5.93 -19.76
C LEU A 275 -1.65 7.32 -19.24
N ALA A 276 -1.28 7.64 -18.00
CA ALA A 276 -1.49 8.96 -17.40
C ALA A 276 -0.74 10.05 -18.18
N SER A 277 0.52 9.80 -18.56
CA SER A 277 1.30 10.71 -19.43
C SER A 277 0.61 10.94 -20.79
N ARG A 278 -0.02 9.92 -21.37
CA ARG A 278 -0.76 10.06 -22.63
C ARG A 278 -2.04 10.88 -22.49
N ASN A 279 -2.72 10.78 -21.34
CA ASN A 279 -3.97 11.48 -21.07
C ASN A 279 -3.75 12.93 -20.61
N HIS A 280 -2.70 13.19 -19.82
CA HIS A 280 -2.42 14.48 -19.20
C HIS A 280 -1.26 15.25 -19.86
N GLY A 281 -0.49 14.63 -20.76
CA GLY A 281 0.65 15.25 -21.43
C GLY A 281 1.91 15.37 -20.54
N PRO A 282 2.86 16.28 -20.85
CA PRO A 282 4.10 16.46 -20.09
C PRO A 282 3.89 16.94 -18.63
N ASP A 283 2.63 17.17 -18.24
CA ASP A 283 2.21 17.67 -16.93
C ASP A 283 2.17 16.59 -15.83
N LEU A 284 2.44 15.32 -16.16
CA LEU A 284 2.38 14.23 -15.15
C LEU A 284 3.29 14.50 -13.94
N ALA A 285 4.50 15.04 -14.17
CA ALA A 285 5.41 15.40 -13.09
C ALA A 285 4.81 16.50 -12.18
N ALA A 286 4.19 17.53 -12.78
CA ALA A 286 3.51 18.58 -12.02
C ALA A 286 2.25 18.08 -11.31
N LEU A 287 1.54 17.07 -11.84
CA LEU A 287 0.44 16.45 -11.12
C LEU A 287 0.93 15.72 -9.86
N LEU A 288 2.02 14.96 -10.01
CA LEU A 288 2.64 14.20 -8.91
C LEU A 288 3.22 15.12 -7.84
N LEU A 289 3.80 16.24 -8.24
CA LEU A 289 4.35 17.25 -7.34
C LEU A 289 4.14 18.68 -7.89
N PRO A 290 3.03 19.35 -7.56
CA PRO A 290 2.66 20.65 -8.14
C PRO A 290 3.64 21.78 -7.82
N ASP A 291 4.26 21.74 -6.65
CA ASP A 291 5.19 22.76 -6.16
C ASP A 291 6.66 22.41 -6.48
N ALA A 292 6.90 21.67 -7.56
CA ALA A 292 8.25 21.27 -7.95
C ALA A 292 9.04 22.44 -8.54
N GLU A 293 10.03 22.94 -7.79
CA GLU A 293 10.86 24.08 -8.20
C GLU A 293 12.34 23.71 -8.38
N THR A 294 12.78 22.59 -7.81
CA THR A 294 14.19 22.17 -7.81
C THR A 294 14.44 20.90 -8.63
N GLU A 295 15.71 20.65 -8.99
CA GLU A 295 16.13 19.41 -9.63
C GLU A 295 15.79 18.17 -8.78
N THR A 296 15.87 18.30 -7.45
CA THR A 296 15.44 17.26 -6.50
C THR A 296 13.94 17.01 -6.57
N ASP A 297 13.13 18.06 -6.70
CA ASP A 297 11.67 17.93 -6.81
C ASP A 297 11.28 17.26 -8.13
N ASN A 298 11.96 17.58 -9.24
CA ASN A 298 11.77 16.88 -10.51
C ASN A 298 12.15 15.40 -10.40
N ALA A 299 13.20 15.08 -9.64
CA ALA A 299 13.58 13.69 -9.38
C ALA A 299 12.56 12.96 -8.50
N VAL A 300 11.90 13.65 -7.56
CA VAL A 300 10.78 13.11 -6.77
C VAL A 300 9.55 12.86 -7.64
N ALA A 301 9.26 13.77 -8.58
CA ALA A 301 8.15 13.68 -9.52
C ALA A 301 8.39 12.71 -10.69
N ASN A 302 9.55 12.05 -10.74
CA ASN A 302 9.86 11.10 -11.80
C ASN A 302 8.91 9.89 -11.76
N SER A 303 8.31 9.56 -12.91
CA SER A 303 7.31 8.50 -13.02
C SER A 303 7.84 7.11 -12.68
N THR A 304 9.10 6.79 -13.01
CA THR A 304 9.71 5.51 -12.63
C THR A 304 9.96 5.42 -11.13
N PHE A 305 10.36 6.53 -10.50
CA PHE A 305 10.54 6.60 -9.05
C PHE A 305 9.20 6.43 -8.33
N ALA A 306 8.17 7.16 -8.75
CA ALA A 306 6.82 7.06 -8.20
C ALA A 306 6.22 5.65 -8.38
N ALA A 307 6.35 5.05 -9.57
CA ALA A 307 5.88 3.69 -9.84
C ALA A 307 6.63 2.64 -9.01
N ALA A 308 7.95 2.79 -8.84
CA ALA A 308 8.75 1.90 -8.01
C ALA A 308 8.36 1.97 -6.52
N LEU A 309 8.09 3.17 -6.01
CA LEU A 309 7.58 3.37 -4.65
C LEU A 309 6.24 2.66 -4.44
N MET A 310 5.30 2.87 -5.36
CA MET A 310 3.98 2.25 -5.30
C MET A 310 4.06 0.72 -5.38
N GLY A 311 4.81 0.18 -6.34
CA GLY A 311 4.95 -1.27 -6.46
C GLY A 311 5.62 -1.91 -5.25
N ALA A 312 6.61 -1.24 -4.66
CA ALA A 312 7.27 -1.71 -3.44
C ALA A 312 6.35 -1.67 -2.22
N ILE A 313 5.63 -0.57 -1.97
CA ILE A 313 4.74 -0.50 -0.80
C ILE A 313 3.58 -1.49 -0.91
N VAL A 314 2.93 -1.59 -2.07
CA VAL A 314 1.82 -2.53 -2.31
C VAL A 314 2.27 -3.97 -2.08
N THR A 315 3.44 -4.35 -2.62
CA THR A 315 3.95 -5.72 -2.46
C THR A 315 4.27 -6.04 -1.00
N ARG A 316 4.82 -5.07 -0.26
CA ARG A 316 5.14 -5.23 1.17
C ARG A 316 3.88 -5.34 2.02
N ASP A 317 2.87 -4.52 1.74
CA ASP A 317 1.59 -4.51 2.44
C ASP A 317 0.84 -5.83 2.19
N ALA A 318 0.80 -6.29 0.94
CA ALA A 318 0.24 -7.60 0.57
C ALA A 318 0.94 -8.75 1.31
N ALA A 319 2.28 -8.77 1.29
CA ALA A 319 3.05 -9.77 2.03
C ALA A 319 2.82 -9.71 3.54
N SER A 320 2.65 -8.51 4.10
CA SER A 320 2.36 -8.26 5.51
C SER A 320 0.98 -8.81 5.90
N VAL A 321 -0.07 -8.48 5.15
CA VAL A 321 -1.45 -8.97 5.37
C VAL A 321 -1.46 -10.49 5.45
N VAL A 322 -0.89 -11.16 4.44
CA VAL A 322 -0.82 -12.62 4.39
C VAL A 322 0.00 -13.18 5.56
N TYR A 323 1.11 -12.53 5.89
CA TYR A 323 1.96 -13.00 6.97
C TYR A 323 1.27 -12.97 8.33
N HIS A 324 0.46 -11.96 8.63
CA HIS A 324 -0.23 -11.90 9.91
C HIS A 324 -1.39 -12.89 10.04
N VAL A 325 -1.86 -13.43 8.92
CA VAL A 325 -2.85 -14.53 8.90
C VAL A 325 -2.15 -15.90 8.92
N HIS A 326 -1.17 -16.12 8.05
CA HIS A 326 -0.62 -17.45 7.76
C HIS A 326 0.77 -17.72 8.35
N ARG A 327 1.45 -16.68 8.85
CA ARG A 327 2.78 -16.76 9.51
C ARG A 327 3.76 -17.60 8.69
N ARG A 328 4.13 -18.78 9.18
CA ARG A 328 5.11 -19.67 8.54
C ARG A 328 4.64 -20.16 7.16
N ALA A 329 3.34 -20.27 6.93
CA ALA A 329 2.76 -20.78 5.68
C ALA A 329 2.66 -19.72 4.56
N THR A 330 3.01 -18.47 4.84
CA THR A 330 3.05 -17.38 3.84
C THR A 330 3.83 -17.79 2.60
N ASN A 331 3.18 -17.70 1.44
CA ASN A 331 3.69 -18.10 0.14
C ASN A 331 3.17 -17.14 -0.95
N VAL A 332 3.73 -17.21 -2.16
CA VAL A 332 3.43 -16.26 -3.23
C VAL A 332 1.97 -16.30 -3.71
N PRO A 333 1.33 -17.47 -3.93
CA PRO A 333 -0.09 -17.52 -4.26
C PRO A 333 -0.98 -16.72 -3.30
N LEU A 334 -0.76 -16.84 -1.99
CA LEU A 334 -1.52 -16.06 -1.00
C LEU A 334 -1.22 -14.55 -1.10
N ILE A 335 0.02 -14.16 -1.38
CA ILE A 335 0.39 -12.75 -1.59
C ILE A 335 -0.36 -12.20 -2.81
N LEU A 336 -0.42 -12.96 -3.90
CA LEU A 336 -1.16 -12.60 -5.11
C LEU A 336 -2.66 -12.42 -4.84
N GLU A 337 -3.27 -13.26 -4.00
CA GLU A 337 -4.67 -13.14 -3.58
C GLU A 337 -4.94 -11.87 -2.76
N SER A 338 -3.94 -11.36 -2.03
CA SER A 338 -4.09 -10.15 -1.22
C SER A 338 -3.85 -8.83 -1.97
N LEU A 339 -3.23 -8.87 -3.16
CA LEU A 339 -2.92 -7.67 -3.94
C LEU A 339 -4.15 -6.80 -4.25
N PRO A 340 -5.30 -7.34 -4.70
CA PRO A 340 -6.48 -6.52 -5.01
C PRO A 340 -6.95 -5.71 -3.80
N ALA A 341 -7.09 -6.37 -2.65
CA ALA A 341 -7.55 -5.73 -1.42
C ALA A 341 -6.59 -4.62 -0.95
N VAL A 342 -5.28 -4.77 -1.17
CA VAL A 342 -4.29 -3.73 -0.85
C VAL A 342 -4.39 -2.57 -1.83
N ILE A 343 -4.53 -2.82 -3.12
CA ILE A 343 -4.73 -1.77 -4.14
C ILE A 343 -6.01 -0.99 -3.85
N ASP A 344 -7.09 -1.67 -3.46
CA ASP A 344 -8.35 -1.03 -3.11
C ASP A 344 -8.21 -0.03 -1.95
N THR A 345 -7.27 -0.25 -1.01
CA THR A 345 -7.01 0.73 0.07
C THR A 345 -6.43 2.07 -0.42
N PHE A 346 -5.94 2.12 -1.67
CA PHE A 346 -5.50 3.34 -2.34
C PHE A 346 -6.57 3.94 -3.25
N HIS A 347 -7.58 3.16 -3.63
CA HIS A 347 -8.76 3.56 -4.40
C HIS A 347 -9.89 4.08 -3.53
N ASP A 348 -9.97 3.57 -2.30
CA ASP A 348 -10.76 4.15 -1.24
C ASP A 348 -10.29 5.60 -1.10
N ASP A 349 -11.10 6.47 -1.67
CA ASP A 349 -11.10 7.89 -1.40
C ASP A 349 -10.81 8.06 0.10
N PRO A 350 -9.90 8.96 0.52
CA PRO A 350 -9.76 9.30 1.93
C PRO A 350 -11.10 9.63 2.63
N SER A 351 -12.21 9.77 1.89
CA SER A 351 -13.59 9.56 2.35
C SER A 351 -13.90 8.10 2.74
N HIS A 352 -13.26 7.61 3.81
CA HIS A 352 -13.97 6.63 4.61
C HIS A 352 -15.08 7.34 5.38
N ILE A 353 -16.25 7.31 4.75
CA ILE A 353 -17.55 7.64 5.28
C ILE A 353 -17.84 6.65 6.45
N GLU A 354 -18.52 7.15 7.47
CA GLU A 354 -18.96 6.56 8.74
C GLU A 354 -18.30 5.26 9.30
N GLU A 355 -17.54 5.41 10.39
CA GLU A 355 -16.99 4.31 11.18
C GLU A 355 -17.55 4.25 12.60
N VAL A 356 -18.05 3.09 13.03
CA VAL A 356 -18.67 2.90 14.35
C VAL A 356 -17.82 1.99 15.25
N ILE A 357 -17.47 2.49 16.44
CA ILE A 357 -16.81 1.75 17.51
C ILE A 357 -17.86 1.49 18.61
N LEU A 358 -18.27 0.24 18.78
CA LEU A 358 -19.25 -0.14 19.81
C LEU A 358 -18.70 -1.12 20.84
N GLY A 359 -19.34 -1.18 22.00
CA GLY A 359 -19.00 -2.10 23.08
C GLY A 359 -19.50 -1.61 24.44
N PRO A 360 -19.38 -2.44 25.48
CA PRO A 360 -19.89 -2.11 26.81
C PRO A 360 -19.07 -1.00 27.47
N MET A 361 -19.52 -0.52 28.62
CA MET A 361 -18.71 0.36 29.45
C MET A 361 -17.35 -0.29 29.77
N PHE A 362 -16.31 0.54 29.89
CA PHE A 362 -14.93 0.11 30.20
C PHE A 362 -14.19 -0.69 29.11
N SER A 363 -14.75 -0.83 27.90
CA SER A 363 -14.09 -1.53 26.78
C SER A 363 -13.06 -0.69 26.01
N GLY A 364 -12.77 0.54 26.45
CA GLY A 364 -11.76 1.41 25.80
C GLY A 364 -12.23 2.14 24.53
N LYS A 365 -13.54 2.30 24.30
CA LYS A 365 -14.09 2.97 23.10
C LYS A 365 -13.52 4.38 22.88
N THR A 366 -13.57 5.23 23.89
CA THR A 366 -13.03 6.60 23.82
C THR A 366 -11.53 6.57 23.50
N THR A 367 -10.78 5.62 24.08
CA THR A 367 -9.36 5.43 23.77
C THR A 367 -9.15 5.06 22.29
N GLU A 368 -9.97 4.16 21.76
CA GLU A 368 -9.89 3.74 20.35
C GLU A 368 -10.31 4.87 19.40
N LEU A 369 -11.37 5.61 19.72
CA LEU A 369 -11.78 6.82 18.99
C LEU A 369 -10.63 7.82 18.91
N LEU A 370 -10.06 8.18 20.07
CA LEU A 370 -8.93 9.12 20.13
C LEU A 370 -7.71 8.60 19.39
N ARG A 371 -7.41 7.29 19.47
CA ARG A 371 -6.31 6.67 18.71
C ARG A 371 -6.48 6.84 17.20
N ARG A 372 -7.70 6.65 16.68
CA ARG A 372 -8.00 6.84 15.25
C ARG A 372 -7.96 8.29 14.85
N VAL A 373 -8.55 9.17 15.64
CA VAL A 373 -8.52 10.62 15.43
C VAL A 373 -7.08 11.16 15.44
N ARG A 374 -6.24 10.73 16.39
CA ARG A 374 -4.82 11.13 16.46
C ARG A 374 -4.02 10.75 15.22
N ARG A 375 -4.32 9.61 14.62
CA ARG A 375 -3.70 9.19 13.35
C ARG A 375 -4.00 10.20 12.24
N GLN A 376 -5.19 10.81 12.23
CA GLN A 376 -5.58 11.82 11.26
C GLN A 376 -4.95 13.18 11.55
N VAL A 377 -4.82 13.56 12.83
CA VAL A 377 -4.05 14.75 13.23
C VAL A 377 -2.58 14.62 12.79
N ALA A 378 -1.98 13.44 12.96
CA ALA A 378 -0.63 13.15 12.48
C ALA A 378 -0.52 13.25 10.94
N ALA A 379 -1.62 12.96 10.22
CA ALA A 379 -1.76 13.18 8.79
C ALA A 379 -2.11 14.63 8.41
N ARG A 380 -2.03 15.58 9.37
CA ARG A 380 -2.29 17.01 9.21
C ARG A 380 -3.73 17.38 8.81
N LYS A 381 -4.69 16.47 9.05
CA LYS A 381 -6.10 16.78 8.84
C LYS A 381 -6.68 17.66 9.94
N THR A 382 -7.63 18.51 9.60
CA THR A 382 -8.42 19.25 10.59
C THR A 382 -9.42 18.33 11.28
N VAL A 383 -9.58 18.47 12.60
CA VAL A 383 -10.35 17.53 13.42
C VAL A 383 -11.28 18.27 14.37
N ALA A 384 -12.53 17.81 14.48
CA ALA A 384 -13.46 18.15 15.55
C ALA A 384 -13.80 16.90 16.39
N ILE A 385 -13.68 17.00 17.72
CA ILE A 385 -14.18 15.98 18.64
C ILE A 385 -15.44 16.51 19.31
N ILE A 386 -16.50 15.71 19.34
CA ILE A 386 -17.78 16.04 19.93
C ILE A 386 -18.04 15.09 21.09
N LYS A 387 -18.50 15.63 22.22
CA LYS A 387 -18.86 14.90 23.43
C LYS A 387 -20.25 15.28 23.88
N SER A 388 -20.94 14.35 24.54
CA SER A 388 -22.24 14.67 25.10
C SER A 388 -22.10 15.65 26.26
N ALA A 389 -22.82 16.76 26.21
CA ALA A 389 -22.97 17.66 27.35
C ALA A 389 -23.78 17.04 28.48
N LYS A 390 -24.46 15.90 28.24
CA LYS A 390 -25.09 15.11 29.30
C LYS A 390 -24.04 14.48 30.21
N ASP A 391 -22.85 14.11 29.72
CA ASP A 391 -21.80 13.57 30.58
C ASP A 391 -20.98 14.68 31.26
N THR A 392 -21.30 14.94 32.52
CA THR A 392 -20.64 15.94 33.36
C THR A 392 -19.38 15.42 34.06
N ARG A 393 -18.99 14.17 33.82
CA ARG A 393 -17.81 13.55 34.43
C ARG A 393 -16.52 14.04 33.75
N GLY A 394 -16.08 15.25 34.12
CA GLY A 394 -14.73 15.73 33.83
C GLY A 394 -14.59 17.03 33.04
N ALA A 395 -15.55 17.96 33.09
CA ALA A 395 -15.38 19.28 32.47
C ALA A 395 -15.68 20.44 33.44
N GLU A 396 -14.74 21.39 33.56
CA GLU A 396 -15.09 22.78 33.86
C GLU A 396 -15.80 23.41 32.64
N PRO A 397 -16.69 24.39 32.81
CA PRO A 397 -17.52 24.92 31.73
C PRO A 397 -16.67 25.64 30.66
N GLY A 398 -16.80 25.22 29.39
CA GLY A 398 -16.45 26.07 28.23
C GLY A 398 -15.37 25.57 27.24
N ARG A 399 -14.62 24.50 27.56
CA ARG A 399 -13.74 23.80 26.60
C ARG A 399 -13.22 22.53 27.27
N ALA A 400 -13.84 21.38 27.00
CA ALA A 400 -13.37 20.11 27.55
C ALA A 400 -12.18 19.62 26.72
N THR A 401 -10.96 19.81 27.22
CA THR A 401 -9.75 19.26 26.59
C THR A 401 -9.66 17.77 26.91
N VAL A 402 -9.61 16.89 25.91
CA VAL A 402 -9.42 15.45 26.15
C VAL A 402 -7.92 15.15 26.08
N THR A 403 -7.28 15.06 27.23
CA THR A 403 -5.85 14.74 27.34
C THR A 403 -5.65 13.27 27.69
N HIS A 404 -4.88 12.58 26.86
CA HIS A 404 -4.14 11.39 27.25
C HIS A 404 -2.84 11.46 26.44
N ASP A 405 -1.65 11.48 27.05
CA ASP A 405 -0.36 11.55 26.35
C ASP A 405 -0.06 12.89 25.62
N ASP A 406 -0.09 14.02 26.34
CA ASP A 406 0.53 15.32 25.99
C ASP A 406 0.13 16.04 24.68
N VAL A 407 -0.94 15.62 23.98
CA VAL A 407 -1.55 16.38 22.88
C VAL A 407 -3.03 16.66 23.15
N ALA A 408 -3.38 17.93 23.30
CA ALA A 408 -4.73 18.42 23.51
C ALA A 408 -5.47 18.57 22.18
N VAL A 409 -6.46 17.72 21.90
CA VAL A 409 -7.43 17.95 20.82
C VAL A 409 -8.65 18.68 21.41
N PRO A 410 -9.06 19.85 20.89
CA PRO A 410 -10.25 20.54 21.37
C PRO A 410 -11.49 19.65 21.19
N ALA A 411 -12.30 19.50 22.25
CA ALA A 411 -13.61 18.85 22.15
C ALA A 411 -14.76 19.82 22.43
N TYR A 412 -15.85 19.62 21.70
CA TYR A 412 -17.09 20.39 21.76
C TYR A 412 -18.14 19.59 22.51
N ALA A 413 -18.62 20.15 23.63
CA ALA A 413 -19.72 19.54 24.37
C ALA A 413 -21.05 20.01 23.79
N ALA A 414 -21.94 19.09 23.44
CA ALA A 414 -23.25 19.42 22.87
C ALA A 414 -24.35 18.45 23.38
N LEU A 415 -25.60 18.92 23.43
CA LEU A 415 -26.75 18.06 23.76
C LEU A 415 -27.27 17.32 22.52
N ARG A 416 -27.22 17.99 21.36
CA ARG A 416 -27.50 17.44 20.04
C ARG A 416 -26.33 17.72 19.11
N LEU A 417 -26.06 16.85 18.14
CA LEU A 417 -24.99 17.14 17.17
C LEU A 417 -25.31 18.37 16.32
N ALA A 418 -26.60 18.62 16.04
CA ALA A 418 -27.05 19.83 15.35
C ALA A 418 -26.77 21.13 16.12
N ASP A 419 -26.47 21.08 17.43
CA ASP A 419 -26.14 22.26 18.23
C ASP A 419 -24.66 22.68 18.08
N VAL A 420 -23.83 21.83 17.46
CA VAL A 420 -22.41 22.14 17.21
C VAL A 420 -22.34 23.26 16.15
N PRO A 421 -21.50 24.31 16.35
CA PRO A 421 -21.39 25.39 15.38
C PRO A 421 -21.07 24.86 13.97
N ALA A 422 -21.85 25.27 12.97
CA ALA A 422 -21.73 24.75 11.60
C ALA A 422 -20.33 24.93 11.01
N GLU A 423 -19.66 26.05 11.33
CA GLU A 423 -18.28 26.36 10.93
C GLU A 423 -17.30 25.28 11.40
N VAL A 424 -17.46 24.76 12.62
CA VAL A 424 -16.60 23.71 13.19
C VAL A 424 -16.72 22.41 12.40
N LEU A 425 -17.95 22.03 12.05
CA LEU A 425 -18.21 20.83 11.27
C LEU A 425 -17.79 21.00 9.80
N ALA A 426 -17.99 22.18 9.24
CA ALA A 426 -17.59 22.52 7.87
C ALA A 426 -16.07 22.46 7.70
N ASP A 427 -15.31 23.07 8.62
CA ASP A 427 -13.85 23.17 8.57
C ASP A 427 -13.14 21.85 8.90
N ALA A 428 -13.80 20.94 9.63
CA ALA A 428 -13.23 19.66 10.01
C ALA A 428 -13.26 18.63 8.87
N GLU A 429 -12.11 18.06 8.54
CA GLU A 429 -12.01 16.89 7.66
C GLU A 429 -12.35 15.57 8.39
N VAL A 430 -12.22 15.58 9.72
CA VAL A 430 -12.51 14.42 10.58
C VAL A 430 -13.37 14.83 11.77
N VAL A 431 -14.46 14.11 11.99
CA VAL A 431 -15.39 14.32 13.09
C VAL A 431 -15.44 13.08 13.98
N GLY A 432 -14.94 13.20 15.21
CA GLY A 432 -15.01 12.14 16.21
C GLY A 432 -16.15 12.40 17.19
N ILE A 433 -17.15 11.52 17.23
CA ILE A 433 -18.30 11.61 18.14
C ILE A 433 -18.11 10.58 19.26
N ASP A 434 -17.88 11.05 20.48
CA ASP A 434 -17.85 10.20 21.67
C ASP A 434 -19.25 10.10 22.27
N GLU A 435 -19.55 8.95 22.87
CA GLU A 435 -20.84 8.68 23.50
C GLU A 435 -22.07 8.87 22.60
N GLY A 436 -21.97 8.38 21.36
CA GLY A 436 -23.03 8.45 20.34
C GLY A 436 -24.42 8.00 20.80
N GLN A 437 -24.50 7.15 21.82
CA GLN A 437 -25.78 6.71 22.39
C GLN A 437 -26.61 7.86 22.99
N PHE A 438 -25.99 8.99 23.36
CA PHE A 438 -26.67 10.12 24.02
C PHE A 438 -27.24 11.16 23.06
N PHE A 439 -26.94 11.03 21.76
CA PHE A 439 -27.33 11.95 20.70
C PHE A 439 -28.44 11.31 19.85
N ASP A 440 -29.65 11.84 19.94
CA ASP A 440 -30.80 11.31 19.19
C ASP A 440 -30.67 11.58 17.68
N ASP A 441 -29.90 12.60 17.30
CA ASP A 441 -29.62 13.00 15.93
C ASP A 441 -28.28 12.46 15.38
N VAL A 442 -27.62 11.54 16.10
CA VAL A 442 -26.30 11.02 15.70
C VAL A 442 -26.30 10.41 14.32
N MET A 443 -27.29 9.59 13.98
CA MET A 443 -27.33 8.90 12.69
C MET A 443 -27.51 9.88 11.52
N PRO A 444 -28.58 10.70 11.45
CA PRO A 444 -28.77 11.56 10.28
C PRO A 444 -27.63 12.57 10.10
N VAL A 445 -27.03 13.05 11.20
CA VAL A 445 -25.90 13.99 11.12
C VAL A 445 -24.59 13.28 10.74
N ALA A 446 -24.32 12.08 11.26
CA ALA A 446 -23.15 11.31 10.88
C ALA A 446 -23.19 10.94 9.39
N ASP A 447 -24.33 10.45 8.91
CA ASP A 447 -24.55 10.10 7.50
C ASP A 447 -24.41 11.33 6.59
N GLU A 448 -24.99 12.47 6.95
CA GLU A 448 -24.82 13.72 6.17
C GLU A 448 -23.36 14.18 6.10
N LEU A 449 -22.66 14.21 7.23
CA LEU A 449 -21.24 14.59 7.29
C LEU A 449 -20.39 13.63 6.46
N ALA A 450 -20.68 12.35 6.55
CA ALA A 450 -19.95 11.34 5.83
C ALA A 450 -20.22 11.45 4.31
N ASN A 451 -21.48 11.59 3.88
CA ASN A 451 -21.86 11.86 2.48
C ASN A 451 -21.24 13.17 1.92
N SER A 452 -20.84 14.10 2.78
CA SER A 452 -20.07 15.30 2.39
C SER A 452 -18.57 15.06 2.21
N GLY A 453 -18.10 13.82 2.29
CA GLY A 453 -16.71 13.41 2.09
C GLY A 453 -15.83 13.45 3.34
N LYS A 454 -16.42 13.58 4.54
CA LYS A 454 -15.67 13.67 5.81
C LYS A 454 -15.46 12.28 6.43
N ILE A 455 -14.40 12.15 7.22
CA ILE A 455 -14.20 10.95 8.05
C ILE A 455 -15.00 11.12 9.35
N VAL A 456 -16.03 10.31 9.54
CA VAL A 456 -16.85 10.32 10.75
C VAL A 456 -16.56 9.08 11.57
N VAL A 457 -16.17 9.25 12.84
CA VAL A 457 -15.90 8.12 13.75
C VAL A 457 -16.80 8.25 14.98
N VAL A 458 -17.71 7.30 15.18
CA VAL A 458 -18.69 7.31 16.28
C VAL A 458 -18.36 6.23 17.29
N ALA A 459 -18.06 6.62 18.53
CA ALA A 459 -17.97 5.71 19.66
C ALA A 459 -19.31 5.65 20.40
N THR A 460 -19.91 4.47 20.52
CA THR A 460 -21.25 4.31 21.14
C THR A 460 -21.36 3.02 21.97
N LEU A 461 -22.35 2.94 22.85
CA LEU A 461 -22.67 1.70 23.56
C LEU A 461 -23.40 0.71 22.65
N ASP A 462 -23.12 -0.58 22.81
CA ASP A 462 -23.78 -1.65 22.06
C ASP A 462 -25.13 -2.08 22.67
N GLY A 463 -25.31 -1.83 23.97
CA GLY A 463 -26.59 -1.98 24.65
C GLY A 463 -26.59 -1.36 26.06
N ASP A 464 -27.79 -1.16 26.58
CA ASP A 464 -28.04 -0.71 27.94
C ASP A 464 -27.72 -1.80 28.99
N PHE A 465 -27.94 -1.47 30.25
CA PHE A 465 -27.71 -2.39 31.37
C PHE A 465 -28.59 -3.65 31.34
N MET A 466 -29.67 -3.65 30.56
CA MET A 466 -30.58 -4.78 30.32
C MET A 466 -30.26 -5.50 28.99
N ARG A 467 -29.16 -5.14 28.32
CA ARG A 467 -28.73 -5.66 27.02
C ARG A 467 -29.68 -5.32 25.87
N ARG A 468 -30.47 -4.26 26.00
CA ARG A 468 -31.28 -3.71 24.90
C ARG A 468 -30.45 -2.69 24.13
N PRO A 469 -30.49 -2.69 22.79
CA PRO A 469 -29.77 -1.68 22.01
C PRO A 469 -30.34 -0.29 22.28
N PHE A 470 -29.48 0.73 22.27
CA PHE A 470 -29.94 2.11 22.22
C PHE A 470 -30.59 2.39 20.85
N ALA A 471 -31.55 3.31 20.82
CA ALA A 471 -32.31 3.63 19.61
C ALA A 471 -31.41 4.12 18.46
N SER A 472 -30.33 4.85 18.79
CA SER A 472 -29.35 5.35 17.84
C SER A 472 -28.34 4.31 17.35
N THR A 473 -27.99 3.32 18.17
CA THR A 473 -26.91 2.36 17.84
C THR A 473 -27.24 1.46 16.65
N GLY A 474 -28.48 0.98 16.56
CA GLY A 474 -28.89 0.06 15.49
C GLY A 474 -28.75 0.68 14.08
N PRO A 475 -29.35 1.85 13.83
CA PRO A 475 -29.21 2.59 12.58
C PRO A 475 -27.75 2.91 12.22
N LEU A 476 -26.93 3.36 13.18
CA LEU A 476 -25.51 3.62 12.96
C LEU A 476 -24.76 2.38 12.45
N VAL A 477 -25.00 1.21 13.07
CA VAL A 477 -24.36 -0.04 12.64
C VAL A 477 -24.80 -0.47 11.24
N ALA A 478 -26.01 -0.12 10.83
CA ALA A 478 -26.53 -0.44 9.50
C ALA A 478 -26.01 0.50 8.41
N ALA A 479 -25.76 1.78 8.75
CA ALA A 479 -25.24 2.80 7.83
C ALA A 479 -23.71 2.72 7.68
N ALA A 480 -22.98 2.36 8.74
CA ALA A 480 -21.53 2.42 8.76
C ALA A 480 -20.82 1.44 7.83
N GLU A 481 -19.82 1.94 7.12
CA GLU A 481 -18.90 1.19 6.28
C GLU A 481 -17.97 0.29 7.10
N ARG A 482 -17.65 0.72 8.33
CA ARG A 482 -16.84 -0.06 9.26
C ARG A 482 -17.41 -0.09 10.67
N VAL A 483 -17.50 -1.30 11.21
CA VAL A 483 -18.03 -1.56 12.54
C VAL A 483 -17.00 -2.34 13.37
N THR A 484 -16.49 -1.73 14.44
CA THR A 484 -15.58 -2.36 15.40
C THR A 484 -16.30 -2.63 16.71
N LYS A 485 -16.39 -3.90 17.12
CA LYS A 485 -16.95 -4.28 18.43
C LYS A 485 -15.83 -4.60 19.42
N LEU A 486 -15.75 -3.81 20.49
CA LEU A 486 -14.80 -3.99 21.59
C LEU A 486 -15.45 -4.77 22.75
N THR A 487 -14.62 -5.51 23.48
CA THR A 487 -14.97 -6.16 24.75
C THR A 487 -14.12 -5.60 25.87
N ALA A 488 -14.62 -5.64 27.10
CA ALA A 488 -13.85 -5.35 28.30
C ALA A 488 -13.38 -6.66 28.96
N VAL A 489 -12.58 -6.58 30.01
CA VAL A 489 -12.34 -7.71 30.93
C VAL A 489 -13.46 -7.74 31.96
N CYS A 490 -14.03 -8.92 32.24
CA CYS A 490 -15.08 -9.06 33.22
C CYS A 490 -14.62 -8.67 34.62
N MET A 491 -15.35 -7.75 35.25
CA MET A 491 -15.01 -7.22 36.57
C MET A 491 -15.39 -8.15 37.74
N GLU A 492 -16.18 -9.19 37.48
CA GLU A 492 -16.55 -10.21 38.47
C GLU A 492 -15.55 -11.37 38.47
N CYS A 493 -15.40 -12.06 37.33
CA CYS A 493 -14.55 -13.25 37.24
C CYS A 493 -13.09 -12.97 36.89
N LEU A 494 -12.76 -11.75 36.42
CA LEU A 494 -11.42 -11.30 36.04
C LEU A 494 -10.70 -12.13 34.97
N ALA A 495 -11.39 -13.09 34.33
CA ALA A 495 -10.79 -14.05 33.42
C ALA A 495 -11.39 -14.06 32.01
N ALA A 496 -12.65 -13.66 31.86
CA ALA A 496 -13.37 -13.74 30.59
C ALA A 496 -13.61 -12.37 29.97
N ASP A 497 -13.78 -12.35 28.65
CA ASP A 497 -14.29 -11.18 27.94
C ASP A 497 -15.69 -10.82 28.44
N ALA A 498 -15.88 -9.53 28.69
CA ALA A 498 -17.12 -8.92 29.11
C ALA A 498 -17.68 -8.06 27.97
N PRO A 499 -18.69 -8.58 27.25
CA PRO A 499 -19.38 -7.82 26.22
C PRO A 499 -20.59 -7.04 26.75
N PHE A 500 -20.90 -7.08 28.06
CA PHE A 500 -22.12 -6.48 28.60
C PHE A 500 -21.84 -5.48 29.71
N SER A 501 -22.56 -4.35 29.69
CA SER A 501 -22.65 -3.43 30.82
C SER A 501 -23.72 -3.95 31.78
N LYS A 502 -23.42 -4.02 33.08
CA LYS A 502 -24.38 -4.35 34.14
C LYS A 502 -24.46 -3.19 35.13
N ARG A 503 -25.67 -2.86 35.57
CA ARG A 503 -25.91 -1.85 36.61
C ARG A 503 -25.78 -2.45 38.01
N LEU A 504 -25.17 -1.71 38.91
CA LEU A 504 -24.92 -2.11 40.31
C LEU A 504 -25.86 -1.42 41.32
N ILE A 505 -26.51 -0.33 40.92
CA ILE A 505 -27.44 0.44 41.75
C ILE A 505 -28.91 0.12 41.40
N ALA A 506 -29.83 0.41 42.32
CA ALA A 506 -31.25 0.11 42.19
C ALA A 506 -32.03 1.00 41.19
N ASP A 507 -31.36 1.98 40.56
CA ASP A 507 -31.98 2.85 39.56
C ASP A 507 -32.29 2.06 38.28
N THR A 508 -33.49 2.22 37.73
CA THR A 508 -33.96 1.48 36.53
C THR A 508 -34.05 2.36 35.27
N SER A 509 -33.76 3.65 35.37
CA SER A 509 -33.77 4.57 34.22
C SER A 509 -32.72 4.18 33.17
N VAL A 510 -33.00 4.29 31.87
CA VAL A 510 -32.08 3.80 30.83
C VAL A 510 -30.76 4.59 30.84
N GLU A 511 -30.84 5.91 30.96
CA GLU A 511 -29.70 6.82 31.05
C GLU A 511 -29.41 7.18 32.51
N VAL A 512 -28.37 6.56 33.10
CA VAL A 512 -27.78 7.02 34.37
C VAL A 512 -26.31 7.29 34.14
N ILE A 513 -25.88 8.52 34.41
CA ILE A 513 -24.47 8.93 34.33
C ILE A 513 -23.76 8.38 35.57
N GLY A 514 -22.78 7.51 35.38
CA GLY A 514 -22.02 6.90 36.47
C GLY A 514 -20.88 6.04 35.98
N GLY A 515 -19.81 5.93 36.76
CA GLY A 515 -18.62 5.13 36.50
C GLY A 515 -18.67 3.74 37.13
N LYS A 516 -17.54 3.32 37.71
CA LYS A 516 -17.35 1.99 38.33
C LYS A 516 -18.24 1.78 39.58
N GLU A 517 -18.74 2.86 40.15
CA GLU A 517 -19.66 2.86 41.28
C GLU A 517 -21.09 2.45 40.89
N SER A 518 -21.48 2.69 39.63
CA SER A 518 -22.84 2.43 39.14
C SER A 518 -22.91 1.28 38.13
N TYR A 519 -21.79 0.94 37.50
CA TYR A 519 -21.73 -0.05 36.43
C TYR A 519 -20.51 -0.95 36.52
N ALA A 520 -20.66 -2.18 36.01
CA ALA A 520 -19.58 -3.14 35.83
C ALA A 520 -19.66 -3.82 34.45
N ALA A 521 -18.51 -4.11 33.85
CA ALA A 521 -18.44 -4.94 32.64
C ALA A 521 -18.51 -6.42 33.02
N MET A 522 -19.45 -7.16 32.44
CA MET A 522 -19.75 -8.55 32.81
C MET A 522 -19.67 -9.50 31.61
N CYS A 523 -19.10 -10.69 31.84
CA CYS A 523 -19.23 -11.81 30.92
C CYS A 523 -20.67 -12.37 30.99
N ARG A 524 -21.05 -13.19 30.03
CA ARG A 524 -22.41 -13.76 29.94
C ARG A 524 -22.83 -14.50 31.22
N ASN A 525 -21.93 -15.28 31.80
CA ASN A 525 -22.23 -16.09 32.98
C ASN A 525 -22.44 -15.20 34.21
N CYS A 526 -21.49 -14.30 34.51
CA CYS A 526 -21.58 -13.37 35.64
C CYS A 526 -22.79 -12.42 35.52
N TYR A 527 -23.14 -12.00 34.30
CA TYR A 527 -24.32 -11.17 34.07
C TYR A 527 -25.60 -11.88 34.52
N ASN A 528 -25.75 -13.17 34.17
CA ASN A 528 -26.94 -13.99 34.45
C ASN A 528 -26.95 -14.63 35.86
N SER A 529 -25.81 -14.74 36.53
CA SER A 529 -25.74 -15.33 37.89
C SER A 529 -26.15 -14.34 38.98
N LEU A 530 -25.92 -13.05 38.74
CA LEU A 530 -26.26 -11.95 39.64
C LEU A 530 -27.71 -11.44 39.43
N SER A 531 -28.63 -12.29 38.96
CA SER A 531 -30.06 -11.96 38.75
C SER A 531 -31.01 -12.83 39.59
N THR A 532 -30.49 -13.48 40.63
CA THR A 532 -31.22 -14.41 41.52
C THR A 532 -31.34 -13.95 42.98
N THR A 533 -31.33 -12.64 43.23
CA THR A 533 -31.66 -12.07 44.55
C THR A 533 -32.61 -10.91 44.42
#